data_AF-A0A183GSH1-F1
#
_entry.id   AF-A0A183GSH1-F1
#
_cell.length_a   1.000
_cell.length_b   1.000
_cell.length_c   1.000
_cell.angle_alpha   90.00
_cell.angle_beta   90.00
_cell.angle_gamma   90.00
#
_symmetry.space_group_name_H-M   'P 1'
#
loop_
_entity.id
_entity.type
_entity.pdbx_description
1 polymer ?
#
loop_
_entity_poly.entity_id
_entity_poly.type
_entity_poly.pdbx_seq_one_letter_code
_entity_poly.pdbx_strand_id
1 'polypeptide(L)'
;MLDNVVAPSTLEINNCQLFQSNPVEIPVRGFTYGQRLRVVLKPTDKKDKKFHINLKSGFDIVVHFNPRLKDKALVFNSYFHGNWQHEERASVVFPFETKEIYTVHVNGQFLYEFRERQSGWSISSIEVGGDVHVHSIHVT
;
A
#
# COMPACT_ATOMS: atom_id res chain seq x y z
N MET A 1 -27.22 9.72 19.17
CA MET A 1 -26.64 8.38 18.92
C MET A 1 -25.28 8.63 18.30
N LEU A 2 -24.20 8.38 19.05
CA LEU A 2 -22.83 8.52 18.56
C LEU A 2 -22.42 7.14 18.05
N ASP A 3 -22.12 7.05 16.76
CA ASP A 3 -21.66 5.82 16.14
C ASP A 3 -20.27 5.47 16.68
N ASN A 4 -20.22 4.35 17.40
CA ASN A 4 -18.98 3.68 17.80
C ASN A 4 -18.33 3.12 16.53
N VAL A 5 -17.44 3.89 15.91
CA VAL A 5 -16.50 3.36 14.92
C VAL A 5 -15.49 2.52 15.69
N VAL A 6 -15.70 1.20 15.68
CA VAL A 6 -14.76 0.22 16.22
C VAL A 6 -13.48 0.32 15.39
N ALA A 7 -12.40 0.82 16.00
CA ALA A 7 -11.06 0.75 15.42
C ALA A 7 -10.70 -0.74 15.19
N PRO A 8 -10.06 -1.10 14.06
CA PRO A 8 -9.69 -2.48 13.81
C PRO A 8 -8.79 -2.99 14.93
N SER A 9 -9.21 -4.08 15.56
CA SER A 9 -8.50 -4.74 16.67
C SER A 9 -7.12 -5.18 16.22
N THR A 10 -6.10 -4.43 16.65
CA THR A 10 -4.69 -4.80 16.45
C THR A 10 -4.32 -5.77 17.55
N LEU A 11 -3.88 -6.97 17.19
CA LEU A 11 -3.31 -7.91 18.16
C LEU A 11 -1.78 -7.80 18.05
N GLU A 12 -1.12 -7.28 19.08
CA GLU A 12 0.34 -7.29 19.18
C GLU A 12 0.79 -8.59 19.83
N ILE A 13 1.39 -9.48 19.04
CA ILE A 13 2.14 -10.62 19.56
C ILE A 13 3.58 -10.47 19.05
N ASN A 14 4.55 -10.36 19.96
CA ASN A 14 5.99 -10.32 19.64
C ASN A 14 6.42 -9.17 18.70
N ASN A 15 6.00 -7.93 18.96
CA ASN A 15 6.29 -6.75 18.11
C ASN A 15 5.78 -6.88 16.65
N CYS A 16 4.84 -7.80 16.39
CA CYS A 16 4.21 -7.98 15.10
C CYS A 16 2.74 -7.56 15.21
N GLN A 17 2.37 -6.47 14.52
CA GLN A 17 0.98 -6.02 14.43
C GLN A 17 0.23 -6.96 13.47
N LEU A 18 -0.56 -7.88 14.02
CA LEU A 18 -1.44 -8.73 13.21
C LEU A 18 -2.68 -7.94 12.84
N PHE A 19 -2.78 -7.57 11.56
CA PHE A 19 -3.95 -6.85 11.05
C PHE A 19 -5.09 -7.83 10.76
N GLN A 20 -6.20 -7.68 11.49
CA GLN A 20 -7.38 -8.54 11.36
C GLN A 20 -8.38 -8.07 10.29
N SER A 21 -8.21 -6.86 9.74
CA SER A 21 -9.06 -6.31 8.68
C SER A 21 -8.27 -6.08 7.39
N ASN A 22 -8.91 -6.29 6.24
CA ASN A 22 -8.41 -5.90 4.92
C ASN A 22 -9.49 -5.02 4.26
N PRO A 23 -9.21 -3.75 3.91
CA PRO A 23 -7.89 -3.13 3.93
C PRO A 23 -7.35 -2.85 5.34
N VAL A 24 -6.03 -2.81 5.43
CA VAL A 24 -5.27 -2.32 6.58
C VAL A 24 -4.97 -0.86 6.33
N GLU A 25 -5.29 0.04 7.27
CA GLU A 25 -4.91 1.45 7.18
C GLU A 25 -4.26 1.90 8.49
N ILE A 26 -3.06 2.46 8.39
CA ILE A 26 -2.32 3.01 9.54
C ILE A 26 -2.12 4.51 9.38
N PRO A 27 -2.32 5.31 10.44
CA PRO A 27 -2.02 6.74 10.39
C PRO A 27 -0.51 6.98 10.39
N VAL A 28 -0.05 7.98 9.65
CA VAL A 28 1.33 8.46 9.64
C VAL A 28 1.37 9.99 9.72
N ARG A 29 2.49 10.56 10.15
CA ARG A 29 2.68 12.03 10.25
C ARG A 29 3.61 12.51 9.14
N GLY A 30 3.10 12.49 7.91
CA GLY A 30 3.90 12.78 6.72
C GLY A 30 4.73 11.58 6.26
N PHE A 31 5.15 11.63 5.01
CA PHE A 31 6.09 10.68 4.41
C PHE A 31 7.02 11.45 3.46
N THR A 32 8.16 11.87 3.99
CA THR A 32 9.09 12.84 3.41
C THR A 32 10.48 12.21 3.17
N TYR A 33 11.42 13.01 2.66
CA TYR A 33 12.74 12.54 2.28
C TYR A 33 13.45 11.78 3.41
N GLY A 34 13.98 10.60 3.08
CA GLY A 34 14.65 9.71 4.02
C GLY A 34 13.73 8.67 4.67
N GLN A 35 12.41 8.90 4.68
CA GLN A 35 11.47 7.91 5.19
C GLN A 35 11.26 6.77 4.19
N ARG A 36 11.15 5.55 4.73
CA ARG A 36 10.97 4.32 3.98
C ARG A 36 9.80 3.55 4.54
N LEU A 37 9.04 2.94 3.63
CA LEU A 37 7.96 2.02 3.97
C LEU A 37 8.40 0.61 3.58
N ARG A 38 8.33 -0.31 4.54
CA ARG A 38 8.51 -1.75 4.34
C ARG A 38 7.22 -2.47 4.66
N VAL A 39 6.68 -3.22 3.69
CA VAL A 39 5.48 -4.05 3.86
C VAL A 39 5.84 -5.51 3.64
N VAL A 40 5.57 -6.36 4.62
CA VAL A 40 5.63 -7.82 4.46
C VAL A 40 4.22 -8.33 4.19
N LEU A 41 4.03 -8.96 3.03
CA LEU A 41 2.71 -9.34 2.54
C LEU A 41 2.72 -10.66 1.78
N LYS A 42 1.55 -11.26 1.62
CA LYS A 42 1.32 -12.50 0.88
C LYS A 42 0.11 -12.35 -0.04
N PRO A 43 0.29 -12.28 -1.38
CA PRO A 43 -0.81 -12.25 -2.31
C PRO A 43 -1.68 -13.52 -2.18
N THR A 44 -2.99 -13.35 -2.24
CA THR A 44 -3.98 -14.43 -2.09
C THR A 44 -4.57 -14.83 -3.45
N ASP A 45 -5.22 -15.99 -3.52
CA ASP A 45 -5.85 -16.53 -4.73
C ASP A 45 -7.33 -16.12 -4.89
N LYS A 46 -7.69 -14.97 -4.32
CA LYS A 46 -9.01 -14.36 -4.46
C LYS A 46 -9.26 -13.86 -5.89
N LYS A 47 -10.51 -13.45 -6.13
CA LYS A 47 -11.09 -13.26 -7.48
C LYS A 47 -10.47 -12.11 -8.27
N ASP A 48 -10.10 -11.01 -7.61
CA ASP A 48 -9.70 -9.77 -8.29
C ASP A 48 -8.25 -9.81 -8.77
N LYS A 49 -7.43 -10.70 -8.19
CA LYS A 49 -6.03 -10.96 -8.55
C LYS A 49 -5.19 -9.68 -8.61
N LYS A 50 -5.45 -8.77 -7.68
CA LYS A 50 -4.74 -7.50 -7.52
C LYS A 50 -4.75 -7.07 -6.07
N PHE A 51 -3.72 -6.34 -5.67
CA PHE A 51 -3.67 -5.68 -4.37
C PHE A 51 -3.07 -4.29 -4.53
N HIS A 52 -3.15 -3.45 -3.50
CA HIS A 52 -2.62 -2.11 -3.56
C HIS A 52 -1.95 -1.67 -2.27
N ILE A 53 -1.03 -0.73 -2.41
CA ILE A 53 -0.46 0.08 -1.33
C ILE A 53 -0.72 1.55 -1.70
N ASN A 54 -1.44 2.26 -0.84
CA ASN A 54 -1.81 3.66 -1.02
C ASN A 54 -1.10 4.52 0.03
N LEU A 55 -0.47 5.60 -0.40
CA LEU A 55 -0.02 6.69 0.47
C LEU A 55 -1.07 7.80 0.32
N LYS A 56 -1.87 8.01 1.36
CA LYS A 56 -3.10 8.83 1.32
C LYS A 56 -2.89 10.18 1.99
N SER A 57 -3.54 11.19 1.43
CA SER A 57 -3.64 12.54 1.96
C SER A 57 -5.12 12.89 2.08
N GLY A 58 -5.74 12.52 3.21
CA GLY A 58 -7.20 12.56 3.36
C GLY A 58 -7.88 11.62 2.37
N PHE A 59 -8.69 12.16 1.46
CA PHE A 59 -9.39 11.40 0.42
C PHE A 59 -8.57 11.19 -0.86
N ASP A 60 -7.46 11.89 -1.01
CA ASP A 60 -6.58 11.75 -2.16
C ASP A 60 -5.54 10.64 -1.93
N ILE A 61 -5.03 10.07 -3.03
CA ILE A 61 -3.95 9.08 -3.03
C ILE A 61 -2.75 9.70 -3.75
N VAL A 62 -1.71 10.04 -2.99
CA VAL A 62 -0.47 10.61 -3.52
C VAL A 62 0.27 9.56 -4.34
N VAL A 63 0.40 8.35 -3.79
CA VAL A 63 0.99 7.20 -4.49
C VAL A 63 0.05 6.01 -4.36
N HIS A 64 -0.41 5.51 -5.49
CA HIS A 64 -1.14 4.25 -5.63
C HIS A 64 -0.22 3.25 -6.31
N PHE A 65 0.27 2.26 -5.58
CA PHE A 65 0.98 1.12 -6.15
C PHE A 65 0.03 -0.07 -6.22
N ASN A 66 -0.22 -0.60 -7.42
CA ASN A 66 -1.20 -1.64 -7.67
C ASN A 66 -0.65 -2.77 -8.55
N PRO A 67 -0.03 -3.79 -7.93
CA PRO A 67 0.27 -5.04 -8.61
C PRO A 67 -1.00 -5.75 -9.08
N ARG A 68 -1.06 -6.04 -10.39
CA ARG A 68 -2.14 -6.78 -11.06
C ARG A 68 -1.59 -8.12 -11.54
N LEU A 69 -1.87 -9.19 -10.80
CA LEU A 69 -1.31 -10.52 -11.07
C LEU A 69 -1.82 -11.11 -12.38
N LYS A 70 -3.09 -10.86 -12.71
CA LYS A 70 -3.70 -11.32 -13.97
C LYS A 70 -2.98 -10.74 -15.20
N ASP A 71 -2.69 -9.45 -15.16
CA ASP A 71 -2.08 -8.72 -16.27
C ASP A 71 -0.54 -8.76 -16.22
N LYS A 72 0.02 -9.34 -15.15
CA LYS A 72 1.45 -9.31 -14.82
C LYS A 72 2.03 -7.89 -14.92
N ALA A 73 1.32 -6.93 -14.32
CA ALA A 73 1.66 -5.51 -14.41
C ALA A 73 1.82 -4.88 -13.02
N LEU A 74 2.86 -4.07 -12.87
CA LEU A 74 3.00 -3.14 -11.74
C LEU A 74 2.50 -1.77 -12.20
N VAL A 75 1.35 -1.35 -11.68
CA VAL A 75 0.72 -0.08 -12.02
C VAL A 75 0.95 0.93 -10.91
N PHE A 76 1.35 2.14 -11.27
CA PHE A 76 1.48 3.28 -10.39
C PHE A 76 0.53 4.39 -10.85
N ASN A 77 -0.09 5.11 -9.91
CA ASN A 77 -0.91 6.27 -10.22
C ASN A 77 -1.03 7.20 -9.00
N SER A 78 -1.79 8.28 -9.16
CA SER A 78 -2.31 9.12 -8.09
C SER A 78 -3.82 9.29 -8.30
N TYR A 79 -4.55 9.49 -7.21
CA TYR A 79 -5.96 9.86 -7.23
C TYR A 79 -6.10 11.23 -6.58
N PHE A 80 -6.64 12.20 -7.32
CA PHE A 80 -6.71 13.58 -6.87
C PHE A 80 -8.03 14.20 -7.26
N HIS A 81 -8.68 14.88 -6.30
CA HIS A 81 -9.95 15.57 -6.50
C HIS A 81 -11.00 14.69 -7.21
N GLY A 82 -11.13 13.44 -6.75
CA GLY A 82 -12.12 12.51 -7.28
C GLY A 82 -11.71 11.78 -8.57
N ASN A 83 -10.49 11.97 -9.07
CA ASN A 83 -10.09 11.46 -10.38
C ASN A 83 -8.73 10.75 -10.34
N TRP A 84 -8.68 9.57 -10.98
CA TRP A 84 -7.42 8.91 -11.31
C TRP A 84 -6.66 9.74 -12.33
N GLN A 85 -5.37 9.90 -12.07
CA GLN A 85 -4.45 10.57 -12.98
C GLN A 85 -3.92 9.57 -14.03
N HIS A 86 -2.87 9.93 -14.76
CA HIS A 86 -2.28 9.04 -15.78
C HIS A 86 -1.65 7.78 -15.14
N GLU A 87 -1.98 6.58 -15.63
CA GLU A 87 -1.33 5.34 -15.17
C GLU A 87 0.12 5.27 -15.65
N GLU A 88 1.04 4.95 -14.75
CA GLU A 88 2.41 4.56 -15.07
C GLU A 88 2.56 3.04 -14.91
N ARG A 89 3.23 2.38 -15.86
CA ARG A 89 3.44 0.93 -15.83
C ARG A 89 4.93 0.64 -15.80
N ALA A 90 5.39 -0.05 -14.76
CA ALA A 90 6.81 -0.39 -14.67
C ALA A 90 7.17 -1.42 -15.75
N SER A 91 8.21 -1.11 -16.52
CA SER A 91 8.77 -2.01 -17.53
C SER A 91 9.75 -3.00 -16.89
N VAL A 92 9.25 -3.82 -15.98
CA VAL A 92 10.03 -4.81 -15.23
C VAL A 92 9.34 -6.17 -15.25
N VAL A 93 10.10 -7.22 -14.98
CA VAL A 93 9.55 -8.56 -14.78
C VAL A 93 8.63 -8.54 -13.56
N PHE A 94 7.39 -9.00 -13.73
CA PHE A 94 6.41 -9.04 -12.65
C PHE A 94 6.86 -10.02 -11.55
N PRO A 95 7.06 -9.55 -10.30
CA PRO A 95 7.73 -10.34 -9.28
C PRO A 95 6.78 -11.16 -8.39
N PHE A 96 5.47 -10.93 -8.46
CA PHE A 96 4.51 -11.48 -7.51
C PHE A 96 3.85 -12.77 -8.01
N GLU A 97 3.76 -13.74 -7.12
CA GLU A 97 2.99 -14.97 -7.27
C GLU A 97 2.06 -15.13 -6.06
N THR A 98 0.95 -15.83 -6.25
CA THR A 98 0.04 -16.11 -5.15
C THR A 98 0.68 -17.05 -4.15
N LYS A 99 0.33 -16.89 -2.87
CA LYS A 99 0.74 -17.74 -1.74
C LYS A 99 2.21 -17.63 -1.31
N GLU A 100 3.02 -16.84 -2.01
CA GLU A 100 4.39 -16.49 -1.65
C GLU A 100 4.45 -15.23 -0.76
N ILE A 101 5.48 -15.13 0.09
CA ILE A 101 5.70 -13.97 0.98
C ILE A 101 6.69 -13.01 0.34
N TYR A 102 6.34 -11.73 0.30
CA TYR A 102 7.16 -10.66 -0.27
C TYR A 102 7.41 -9.56 0.75
N THR A 103 8.60 -8.95 0.66
CA THR A 103 8.91 -7.67 1.31
C THR A 103 8.94 -6.58 0.24
N VAL A 104 8.00 -5.65 0.30
CA VAL A 104 7.92 -4.49 -0.59
C VAL A 104 8.55 -3.30 0.10
N HIS A 105 9.49 -2.64 -0.58
CA HIS A 105 10.08 -1.38 -0.15
C HIS A 105 9.58 -0.24 -1.03
N VAL A 106 9.06 0.83 -0.42
CA VAL A 106 8.80 2.10 -1.09
C VAL A 106 9.91 3.07 -0.67
N ASN A 107 10.59 3.68 -1.65
CA ASN A 107 11.71 4.62 -1.49
C ASN A 107 13.07 4.04 -1.02
N GLY A 108 13.44 2.81 -1.36
CA GLY A 108 14.72 2.29 -0.82
C GLY A 108 15.39 1.08 -1.45
N GLN A 109 14.80 0.36 -2.42
CA GLN A 109 15.55 -0.66 -3.17
C GLN A 109 14.91 -0.94 -4.53
N PHE A 110 15.73 -0.86 -5.58
CA PHE A 110 15.39 -0.73 -7.00
C PHE A 110 14.44 -1.82 -7.55
N LEU A 111 13.22 -1.42 -7.89
CA LEU A 111 12.35 -2.08 -8.89
C LEU A 111 11.75 -1.03 -9.83
N TYR A 112 11.29 0.10 -9.30
CA TYR A 112 10.75 1.22 -10.07
C TYR A 112 10.77 2.50 -9.21
N GLU A 113 10.96 3.66 -9.82
CA GLU A 113 10.83 4.96 -9.17
C GLU A 113 9.58 5.67 -9.70
N PHE A 114 8.60 5.89 -8.82
CA PHE A 114 7.44 6.72 -9.13
C PHE A 114 7.68 8.12 -8.56
N ARG A 115 7.65 9.13 -9.44
CA ARG A 115 7.79 10.52 -9.00
C ARG A 115 6.46 11.00 -8.46
N GLU A 116 6.46 11.46 -7.21
CA GLU A 116 5.25 12.03 -6.62
C GLU A 116 4.77 13.22 -7.44
N ARG A 117 3.45 13.27 -7.68
CA ARG A 117 2.80 14.36 -8.42
C ARG A 117 2.32 15.48 -7.48
N GLN A 118 2.39 15.22 -6.18
CA GLN A 118 1.98 16.08 -5.08
C GLN A 118 2.98 15.92 -3.93
N SER A 119 3.04 16.91 -3.05
CA SER A 119 3.96 16.95 -1.92
C SER A 119 3.69 15.83 -0.89
N GLY A 120 4.69 15.01 -0.58
CA GLY A 120 4.59 13.96 0.44
C GLY A 120 4.34 14.43 1.88
N TRP A 121 4.44 15.74 2.14
CA TRP A 121 4.17 16.33 3.46
C TRP A 121 2.71 16.17 3.90
N SER A 122 1.77 16.05 2.97
CA SER A 122 0.34 15.91 3.28
C SER A 122 -0.10 14.47 3.53
N ILE A 123 0.80 13.48 3.42
CA ILE A 123 0.46 12.08 3.63
C ILE A 123 0.10 11.84 5.10
N SER A 124 -1.13 11.39 5.31
CA SER A 124 -1.75 11.19 6.63
C SER A 124 -1.96 9.73 6.98
N SER A 125 -2.00 8.83 5.99
CA SER A 125 -2.17 7.39 6.21
C SER A 125 -1.56 6.54 5.11
N ILE A 126 -1.27 5.28 5.45
CA ILE A 126 -0.84 4.24 4.53
C ILE A 126 -1.87 3.12 4.57
N GLU A 127 -2.43 2.78 3.42
CA GLU A 127 -3.45 1.74 3.28
C GLU A 127 -2.93 0.60 2.39
N VAL A 128 -3.08 -0.64 2.85
CA VAL A 128 -2.76 -1.85 2.09
C VAL A 128 -4.02 -2.70 1.97
N GLY A 129 -4.43 -3.01 0.75
CA GLY A 129 -5.72 -3.67 0.51
C GLY A 129 -5.78 -4.52 -0.74
N GLY A 130 -6.93 -5.17 -0.95
CA GLY A 130 -7.20 -6.05 -2.09
C GLY A 130 -6.88 -7.52 -1.78
N ASP A 131 -6.45 -8.28 -2.76
CA ASP A 131 -6.24 -9.73 -2.63
C ASP A 131 -4.89 -10.07 -1.97
N VAL A 132 -4.69 -9.59 -0.75
CA VAL A 132 -3.44 -9.72 0.00
C VAL A 132 -3.67 -9.98 1.49
N HIS A 133 -2.79 -10.77 2.09
CA HIS A 133 -2.63 -10.87 3.54
C HIS A 133 -1.44 -10.02 3.97
N VAL A 134 -1.63 -9.11 4.91
CA VAL A 134 -0.58 -8.22 5.42
C VAL A 134 -0.02 -8.81 6.70
N HIS A 135 1.27 -9.11 6.71
CA HIS A 135 1.96 -9.62 7.90
C HIS A 135 2.49 -8.49 8.78
N SER A 136 3.12 -7.48 8.19
CA SER A 136 3.64 -6.34 8.94
C SER A 136 3.81 -5.12 8.04
N ILE A 137 3.59 -3.93 8.61
CA ILE A 137 3.93 -2.64 8.00
C ILE A 137 4.92 -1.94 8.91
N HIS A 138 6.00 -1.40 8.34
CA HIS A 138 7.03 -0.69 9.07
C HIS A 138 7.41 0.59 8.33
N VAL A 139 7.43 1.71 9.06
CA VAL A 139 7.80 3.03 8.56
C VAL A 139 9.00 3.50 9.36
N THR A 140 10.10 3.87 8.68
CA THR A 140 11.37 4.33 9.28
C THR A 140 11.83 5.60 8.63
#